data_AF-A0A2S9FIT6-F1
#
_entry.id   AF-A0A2S9FIT6-F1
#
_cell.length_a   1.000
_cell.length_b   1.000
_cell.length_c   1.000
_cell.angle_alpha   90.00
_cell.angle_beta   90.00
_cell.angle_gamma   90.00
#
_symmetry.space_group_name_H-M   'P 1'
#
loop_
_entity.id
_entity.type
_entity.pdbx_description
1 polymer ?
#
loop_
_entity_poly.entity_id
_entity_poly.type
_entity_poly.pdbx_seq_one_letter_code
_entity_poly.pdbx_strand_id
1 'polypeptide(L)'
;MTPRMPDSFFDHMYHQAADPWNLEGRWYEQRKYAITTALLPFPRYRRAFEPGCSVGVLTEKLAGRCDHVTSTDISVAALDATHRRLSERGIRPRVTLLRGSIDDPWPAGSFDLV
;
A
#
# COMPACT_ATOMS: atom_id res chain seq x y z
N MET A 1 -12.14 1.29 24.47
CA MET A 1 -12.01 0.73 23.12
C MET A 1 -12.50 1.79 22.15
N THR A 2 -11.60 2.42 21.39
CA THR A 2 -11.96 3.48 20.45
C THR A 2 -12.77 2.87 19.30
N PRO A 3 -13.94 3.41 18.93
CA PRO A 3 -14.74 2.85 17.84
C PRO A 3 -13.97 2.92 16.52
N ARG A 4 -14.06 1.86 15.70
CA ARG A 4 -13.51 1.82 14.34
C ARG A 4 -14.12 2.96 13.53
N MET A 5 -13.30 3.69 12.78
CA MET A 5 -13.82 4.70 11.87
C MET A 5 -14.66 4.05 10.76
N PRO A 6 -15.78 4.65 10.34
CA PRO A 6 -16.57 4.16 9.21
C PRO A 6 -15.74 4.13 7.92
N ASP A 7 -15.94 3.13 7.07
CA ASP A 7 -15.24 3.05 5.78
C ASP A 7 -15.54 4.27 4.89
N SER A 8 -16.76 4.81 5.00
CA SER A 8 -17.20 6.01 4.29
C SER A 8 -16.37 7.26 4.59
N PHE A 9 -15.68 7.31 5.73
CA PHE A 9 -14.74 8.38 6.04
C PHE A 9 -13.57 8.38 5.03
N PHE A 10 -13.01 7.21 4.74
CA PHE A 10 -11.89 7.08 3.82
C PHE A 10 -12.31 7.33 2.38
N ASP A 11 -13.47 6.81 1.97
CA ASP A 11 -14.05 7.11 0.66
C ASP A 11 -14.23 8.62 0.47
N HIS A 12 -14.73 9.33 1.49
CA HIS A 12 -14.90 10.78 1.43
C HIS A 12 -13.56 11.52 1.26
N MET A 13 -12.51 11.12 1.98
CA MET A 13 -11.17 11.71 1.84
C MET A 13 -10.63 11.54 0.42
N TYR A 14 -10.75 10.33 -0.16
CA TYR A 14 -10.30 10.06 -1.52
C TYR A 14 -11.15 10.73 -2.61
N HIS A 15 -12.41 11.05 -2.33
CA HIS A 15 -13.23 11.89 -3.21
C HIS A 15 -12.76 13.34 -3.26
N GLN A 16 -12.19 13.87 -2.17
CA GLN A 16 -11.75 15.27 -2.09
C GLN A 16 -10.39 15.51 -2.75
N ALA A 17 -9.51 14.50 -2.77
CA ALA A 17 -8.19 14.61 -3.38
C ALA A 17 -7.67 13.23 -3.82
N ALA A 18 -6.94 13.20 -4.94
CA ALA A 18 -6.32 11.98 -5.45
C ALA A 18 -5.26 11.39 -4.49
N ASP A 19 -4.58 12.26 -3.73
CA ASP A 19 -3.66 11.91 -2.65
C ASP A 19 -3.99 12.77 -1.41
N PRO A 20 -4.98 12.37 -0.60
CA PRO A 20 -5.52 13.20 0.46
C PRO A 20 -4.54 13.39 1.64
N TRP A 21 -3.51 12.56 1.73
CA TRP A 21 -2.42 12.71 2.71
C TRP A 21 -1.16 13.35 2.13
N ASN A 22 -1.13 13.63 0.82
CA ASN A 22 0.04 14.15 0.09
C ASN A 22 1.30 13.31 0.35
N LEU A 23 1.14 11.98 0.26
CA LEU A 23 2.19 10.98 0.42
C LEU A 23 3.24 11.05 -0.70
N GLU A 24 2.84 11.49 -1.89
CA GLU A 24 3.75 11.66 -3.02
C GLU A 24 4.57 12.95 -2.93
N GLY A 25 3.95 14.07 -2.57
CA GLY A 25 4.57 15.40 -2.68
C GLY A 25 5.30 15.89 -1.44
N ARG A 26 4.97 15.40 -0.23
CA ARG A 26 5.63 15.88 1.00
C ARG A 26 7.02 15.27 1.15
N TRP A 27 8.03 16.13 1.31
CA TRP A 27 9.41 15.71 1.61
C TRP A 27 9.50 14.76 2.81
N TYR A 28 8.73 15.04 3.87
CA TYR A 28 8.66 14.17 5.04
C TYR A 28 8.26 12.74 4.68
N GLU A 29 7.23 12.57 3.84
CA GLU A 29 6.71 11.26 3.41
C GLU A 29 7.70 10.52 2.51
N GLN A 30 8.30 11.23 1.55
CA GLN A 30 9.37 10.69 0.71
C GLN A 30 10.55 10.18 1.55
N ARG A 31 11.03 11.00 2.50
CA ARG A 31 12.12 10.64 3.41
C ARG A 31 11.75 9.48 4.33
N LYS A 32 10.53 9.47 4.88
CA LYS A 32 10.02 8.40 5.73
C LYS A 32 10.09 7.06 5.00
N TYR A 33 9.49 6.97 3.81
CA TYR A 33 9.51 5.72 3.04
C TYR A 33 10.90 5.29 2.58
N ALA A 34 11.77 6.25 2.24
CA ALA A 34 13.16 5.94 1.91
C ALA A 34 13.89 5.28 3.10
N ILE A 35 13.74 5.83 4.31
CA ILE A 35 14.32 5.26 5.53
C ILE A 35 13.67 3.90 5.85
N THR A 36 12.34 3.81 5.84
CA THR A 36 11.61 2.55 6.13
C THR A 36 12.11 1.40 5.27
N THR A 37 12.26 1.62 3.96
CA THR A 37 12.73 0.58 3.03
C THR A 37 14.24 0.33 3.10
N ALA A 38 15.04 1.31 3.52
CA ALA A 38 16.47 1.14 3.77
C ALA A 38 16.76 0.31 5.04
N LEU A 39 15.86 0.33 6.03
CA LEU A 39 15.99 -0.42 7.29
C LEU A 39 15.67 -1.92 7.15
N LEU A 40 15.17 -2.36 6.00
CA LEU A 40 14.87 -3.77 5.76
C LEU A 40 16.16 -4.61 5.83
N PRO A 41 16.28 -5.60 6.75
CA PRO A 41 17.54 -6.30 7.01
C PRO A 41 18.01 -7.18 5.85
N PHE A 42 17.09 -7.72 5.05
CA PHE A 42 17.42 -8.54 3.89
C PHE A 42 17.39 -7.72 2.60
N PRO A 43 18.30 -8.00 1.65
CA PRO A 43 18.33 -7.30 0.37
C PRO A 43 17.08 -7.58 -0.48
N ARG A 44 16.49 -8.78 -0.33
CA ARG A 44 15.35 -9.27 -1.12
C ARG A 44 14.40 -10.10 -0.23
N TYR A 45 13.11 -9.98 -0.49
CA TYR A 45 12.03 -10.79 0.11
C TYR A 45 11.25 -11.52 -0.99
N ARG A 46 10.62 -12.64 -0.66
CA ARG A 46 9.81 -13.39 -1.64
C ARG A 46 8.40 -12.82 -1.72
N ARG A 47 7.74 -12.60 -0.58
CA ARG A 47 6.32 -12.24 -0.49
C ARG A 47 6.09 -11.25 0.63
N ALA A 48 5.75 -10.02 0.26
CA ALA A 48 5.30 -9.01 1.22
C ALA A 48 3.78 -8.94 1.33
N PHE A 49 3.28 -8.69 2.53
CA PHE A 49 1.91 -8.24 2.77
C PHE A 49 1.94 -6.78 3.23
N GLU A 50 1.09 -5.92 2.64
CA GLU A 50 0.96 -4.51 3.02
C GLU A 50 -0.51 -4.22 3.34
N PRO A 51 -0.90 -4.10 4.62
CA PRO A 51 -2.27 -3.74 4.98
C PRO A 51 -2.48 -2.22 4.87
N GLY A 52 -2.99 -1.78 3.73
CA GLY A 52 -3.24 -0.37 3.41
C GLY A 52 -2.33 0.14 2.29
N CYS A 53 -2.74 -0.03 1.03
CA CYS A 53 -1.95 0.42 -0.12
C CYS A 53 -1.93 1.94 -0.28
N SER A 54 -2.98 2.63 0.21
CA SER A 54 -3.19 4.05 -0.02
C SER A 54 -3.03 4.41 -1.52
N VAL A 55 -2.25 5.45 -1.85
CA VAL A 55 -1.93 5.84 -3.25
C VAL A 55 -0.74 5.08 -3.87
N GLY A 56 -0.30 3.98 -3.25
CA GLY A 56 0.65 3.04 -3.82
C GLY A 56 2.13 3.44 -3.74
N VAL A 57 2.48 4.51 -3.01
CA VAL A 57 3.86 5.00 -2.92
C VAL A 57 4.78 3.99 -2.21
N LEU A 58 4.31 3.39 -1.11
CA LEU A 58 5.08 2.34 -0.42
C LEU A 58 5.02 1.02 -1.20
N THR A 59 3.86 0.65 -1.73
CA THR A 59 3.68 -0.54 -2.58
C THR A 59 4.67 -0.58 -3.74
N GLU A 60 4.88 0.54 -4.45
CA GLU A 60 5.87 0.68 -5.53
C GLU A 60 7.29 0.37 -5.04
N LYS A 61 7.67 0.89 -3.87
CA LYS A 61 9.00 0.66 -3.29
C LYS A 61 9.18 -0.80 -2.83
N LEU A 62 8.14 -1.39 -2.22
CA LEU A 62 8.15 -2.80 -1.82
C LEU A 62 8.27 -3.73 -3.02
N ALA A 63 7.61 -3.44 -4.14
CA ALA A 63 7.74 -4.21 -5.37
C ALA A 63 9.17 -4.19 -5.97
N GLY A 64 9.98 -3.20 -5.61
CA GLY A 64 11.42 -3.18 -5.93
C GLY A 64 12.27 -4.11 -5.06
N ARG A 65 11.80 -4.45 -3.85
CA ARG A 65 12.52 -5.27 -2.85
C ARG A 65 11.96 -6.68 -2.70
N CYS A 66 10.77 -6.93 -3.23
CA CYS A 66 10.06 -8.20 -3.11
C CYS A 66 9.84 -8.85 -4.48
N ASP A 67 9.72 -10.18 -4.52
CA ASP A 67 9.31 -10.88 -5.75
C ASP A 67 7.81 -10.72 -6.02
N HIS A 68 6.99 -10.70 -4.96
CA HIS A 68 5.56 -10.40 -5.03
C HIS A 68 5.09 -9.57 -3.82
N VAL A 69 4.18 -8.64 -4.04
CA VAL A 69 3.51 -7.86 -2.97
C VAL A 69 2.02 -8.14 -3.01
N THR A 70 1.42 -8.46 -1.87
CA THR A 70 -0.05 -8.44 -1.70
C THR A 70 -0.38 -7.24 -0.86
N SER A 71 -1.17 -6.31 -1.39
CA SER A 71 -1.57 -5.11 -0.66
C SER A 71 -3.08 -4.99 -0.61
N THR A 72 -3.60 -4.59 0.53
CA THR A 72 -5.05 -4.40 0.75
C THR A 72 -5.40 -2.95 0.97
N ASP A 73 -6.63 -2.55 0.68
CA ASP A 73 -7.20 -1.30 1.17
C ASP A 73 -8.74 -1.42 1.24
N ILE A 74 -9.37 -0.66 2.12
CA ILE A 74 -10.83 -0.59 2.22
C ILE A 74 -11.43 0.29 1.11
N SER A 75 -10.65 1.29 0.68
CA SER A 75 -11.04 2.29 -0.32
C SER A 75 -10.80 1.77 -1.73
N VAL A 76 -11.85 1.73 -2.54
CA VAL A 76 -11.75 1.39 -3.97
C VAL A 76 -10.91 2.43 -4.71
N ALA A 77 -11.03 3.71 -4.34
CA ALA A 77 -10.26 4.78 -4.93
C ALA A 77 -8.74 4.65 -4.65
N ALA A 78 -8.36 4.17 -3.46
CA ALA A 78 -6.97 3.86 -3.13
C ALA A 78 -6.42 2.73 -4.02
N LEU A 79 -7.20 1.66 -4.16
CA LEU A 79 -6.84 0.52 -5.02
C LEU A 79 -6.70 0.95 -6.48
N ASP A 80 -7.58 1.79 -6.99
CA ASP A 80 -7.52 2.32 -8.36
C ASP A 80 -6.31 3.23 -8.58
N ALA A 81 -6.02 4.12 -7.62
CA ALA A 81 -4.83 4.98 -7.65
C ALA A 81 -3.54 4.15 -7.66
N THR A 82 -3.47 3.15 -6.78
CA THR A 82 -2.35 2.21 -6.71
C THR A 82 -2.22 1.40 -7.99
N HIS A 83 -3.32 0.88 -8.53
CA HIS A 83 -3.32 0.16 -9.79
C HIS A 83 -2.74 1.00 -10.93
N ARG A 84 -3.18 2.26 -11.06
CA ARG A 84 -2.71 3.19 -12.09
C ARG A 84 -1.20 3.44 -11.96
N ARG A 85 -0.73 3.85 -10.78
CA ARG A 85 0.70 4.07 -10.48
C ARG A 85 1.55 2.86 -10.87
N LEU A 86 1.16 1.66 -10.43
CA LEU A 86 1.94 0.45 -10.68
C LEU A 86 1.92 0.04 -12.17
N SER A 87 0.85 0.39 -12.90
CA SER A 87 0.73 0.11 -14.32
C SER A 87 1.61 1.05 -15.14
N GLU A 88 1.62 2.35 -14.82
CA GLU A 88 2.51 3.35 -15.42
C GLU A 88 4.00 3.03 -15.21
N ARG A 89 4.32 2.39 -14.08
CA ARG A 89 5.68 1.91 -13.75
C ARG A 89 6.02 0.54 -14.37
N GLY A 90 5.07 -0.13 -15.01
CA GLY A 90 5.28 -1.46 -15.61
C GLY A 90 5.51 -2.60 -14.60
N ILE A 91 5.15 -2.41 -13.32
CA ILE A 91 5.38 -3.39 -12.24
C ILE A 91 4.09 -4.00 -11.69
N ARG A 92 2.92 -3.59 -12.18
CA ARG A 92 1.60 -4.11 -11.78
C ARG A 92 1.48 -5.65 -11.74
N PRO A 93 2.12 -6.45 -12.62
CA PRO A 93 2.03 -7.92 -12.56
C PRO A 93 2.65 -8.55 -11.29
N ARG A 94 3.50 -7.82 -10.56
CA ARG A 94 4.15 -8.30 -9.31
C ARG A 94 3.38 -7.95 -8.05
N VAL A 95 2.18 -7.38 -8.20
CA VAL A 95 1.37 -6.90 -7.09
C VAL A 95 -0.05 -7.46 -7.18
N THR A 96 -0.53 -8.06 -6.10
CA THR A 96 -1.95 -8.37 -5.91
C THR A 96 -2.58 -7.25 -5.09
N LEU A 97 -3.65 -6.66 -5.60
CA LEU A 97 -4.46 -5.67 -4.89
C LEU A 97 -5.78 -6.31 -4.49
N LEU A 98 -6.13 -6.25 -3.21
CA LEU A 98 -7.35 -6.83 -2.66
C LEU A 98 -8.12 -5.77 -1.87
N ARG A 99 -9.45 -5.76 -1.97
CA ARG A 99 -10.26 -4.94 -1.08
C ARG A 99 -10.42 -5.66 0.26
N GLY A 100 -10.09 -4.98 1.36
CA GLY A 100 -10.23 -5.54 2.71
C GLY A 100 -9.66 -4.62 3.78
N SER A 101 -10.21 -4.75 4.99
CA SER A 101 -9.71 -4.11 6.21
C SER A 101 -8.56 -4.92 6.81
N ILE A 102 -7.71 -4.27 7.60
CA ILE A 102 -6.73 -4.95 8.46
C ILE A 102 -7.40 -5.85 9.53
N ASP A 103 -8.67 -5.56 9.84
CA ASP A 103 -9.51 -6.31 10.78
C ASP A 103 -10.11 -7.59 10.16
N ASP A 104 -10.10 -7.70 8.82
CA ASP A 104 -10.60 -8.88 8.11
C ASP A 104 -9.58 -10.02 8.17
N PRO A 105 -9.97 -11.28 7.90
CA PRO A 105 -9.01 -12.37 7.74
C PRO A 105 -7.94 -12.02 6.70
N TRP A 106 -6.67 -12.17 7.08
CA TRP A 106 -5.56 -11.83 6.21
C TRP A 106 -5.51 -12.74 4.98
N PRO A 107 -4.98 -12.27 3.84
CA PRO A 107 -4.84 -13.07 2.64
C PRO A 107 -4.09 -14.38 2.91
N ALA A 108 -4.60 -15.48 2.36
CA ALA A 108 -3.96 -16.78 2.53
C ALA A 108 -2.56 -16.81 1.89
N GLY A 109 -1.61 -17.45 2.58
CA GLY A 109 -0.24 -17.64 2.09
C GLY A 109 0.81 -17.35 3.16
N SER A 110 2.07 -17.58 2.81
CA SER A 110 3.22 -17.21 3.64
C SER A 110 3.77 -15.86 3.18
N PHE A 111 4.05 -14.98 4.13
CA PHE A 111 4.73 -13.71 3.91
C PHE A 111 6.02 -13.69 4.72
N ASP A 112 7.12 -13.29 4.09
CA ASP A 112 8.41 -13.08 4.74
C ASP A 112 8.68 -11.59 5.03
N LEU A 113 7.71 -10.72 4.70
CA LEU A 113 7.64 -9.30 5.08
C LEU A 113 6.17 -8.89 5.30
N VAL A 114 5.89 -8.14 6.37
CA VAL A 114 4.60 -7.49 6.67
C VAL A 114 4.84 -6.04 7.08
#